data_AF-A0A1J8PJL6-F1
#
_entry.id   AF-A0A1J8PJL6-F1
#
_cell.length_a   1.000
_cell.length_b   1.000
_cell.length_c   1.000
_cell.angle_alpha   90.00
_cell.angle_beta   90.00
_cell.angle_gamma   90.00
#
_symmetry.space_group_name_H-M   'P 1'
#
loop_
_entity.id
_entity.type
_entity.pdbx_description
1 polymer ?
#
loop_
_entity_poly.entity_id
_entity_poly.type
_entity_poly.pdbx_seq_one_letter_code
_entity_poly.pdbx_strand_id
1 'polypeptide(L)'
;MADHFEIDGPHGGHLCLVLPALNESISSFRRSAPSELLDPPKVKIIIAEVVQALPFHQTDVKPDDVLFWEGTDPETIKTFLDESPQVMDHGEFELNGAHYPIMRSQPIPHPFKWNDPGITVELYSVCLTDFGSGTDSLYFSI
;
A
#
# COMPACT_ATOMS: atom_id res chain seq x y z
N MET A 1 -4.77 9.64 7.80
CA MET A 1 -4.31 10.72 6.90
C MET A 1 -3.55 11.73 7.73
N ALA A 2 -2.30 12.03 7.36
CA ALA A 2 -1.44 12.94 8.12
C ALA A 2 -1.55 14.38 7.64
N ASP A 3 -1.67 14.56 6.32
CA ASP A 3 -1.82 15.87 5.67
C ASP A 3 -2.40 15.70 4.25
N HIS A 4 -2.79 16.79 3.61
CA HIS A 4 -3.05 16.86 2.17
C HIS A 4 -2.62 18.21 1.59
N PHE A 5 -2.29 18.21 0.31
CA PHE A 5 -1.99 19.42 -0.44
C PHE A 5 -2.37 19.25 -1.90
N GLU A 6 -2.55 20.37 -2.60
CA GLU A 6 -2.70 20.37 -4.05
C GLU A 6 -1.37 20.78 -4.69
N ILE A 7 -0.99 20.10 -5.76
CA ILE A 7 0.17 20.45 -6.58
C ILE A 7 -0.26 20.63 -8.03
N ASP A 8 0.17 21.73 -8.65
CA ASP A 8 -0.04 21.94 -10.08
C ASP A 8 0.87 21.01 -10.87
N GLY A 9 0.24 20.12 -11.62
CA GLY A 9 0.90 19.30 -12.61
C GLY A 9 0.69 19.86 -14.02
N PRO A 10 1.38 19.27 -15.00
CA PRO A 10 1.28 19.62 -16.42
C PRO A 10 -0.13 19.48 -17.00
N HIS A 11 -0.98 18.69 -16.36
CA HIS A 11 -2.36 18.41 -16.78
C HIS A 11 -3.41 18.99 -15.82
N GLY A 12 -3.02 19.87 -14.89
CA GLY A 12 -3.90 20.51 -13.92
C GLY A 12 -3.52 20.22 -12.47
N GLY A 13 -4.36 20.64 -11.53
CA GLY A 13 -4.15 20.41 -10.10
C GLY A 13 -4.33 18.94 -9.72
N HIS A 14 -3.40 18.42 -8.92
CA HIS A 14 -3.44 17.08 -8.35
C HIS A 14 -3.56 17.17 -6.83
N LEU A 15 -4.60 16.55 -6.26
CA LEU A 15 -4.71 16.35 -4.81
C LEU A 15 -3.74 15.26 -4.38
N CYS A 16 -2.81 15.60 -3.49
CA CYS A 16 -1.86 14.68 -2.89
C CYS A 16 -2.24 14.41 -1.44
N LEU A 17 -2.31 13.14 -1.06
CA LEU A 17 -2.58 12.70 0.29
C LEU A 17 -1.30 12.20 0.95
N VAL A 18 -0.98 12.70 2.14
CA VAL A 18 0.14 12.22 2.94
C VAL A 18 -0.36 11.12 3.88
N LEU A 19 0.09 9.91 3.61
CA LEU A 19 -0.23 8.71 4.37
C LEU A 19 1.04 8.16 5.02
N PRO A 20 0.93 7.41 6.14
CA PRO A 20 2.03 6.60 6.63
C PRO A 20 2.55 5.68 5.52
N ALA A 21 3.83 5.35 5.58
CA ALA A 21 4.41 4.36 4.67
C ALA A 21 3.75 3.00 4.95
N LEU A 22 3.07 2.47 3.94
CA LEU A 22 2.44 1.15 3.97
C LEU A 22 3.29 0.17 3.18
N ASN A 23 3.26 -1.10 3.57
CA ASN A 23 4.04 -2.15 2.92
C ASN A 23 3.22 -2.85 1.82
N GLU A 24 3.64 -4.05 1.42
CA GLU A 24 2.99 -4.78 0.34
C GLU A 24 1.51 -5.13 0.63
N SER A 25 0.77 -5.38 -0.45
CA SER A 25 -0.62 -5.82 -0.38
C SER A 25 -0.75 -7.30 -0.04
N ILE A 26 -1.90 -7.68 0.50
CA ILE A 26 -2.24 -9.09 0.74
C ILE A 26 -2.22 -9.91 -0.55
N SER A 27 -2.55 -9.29 -1.69
CA SER A 27 -2.42 -9.90 -3.01
C SER A 27 -0.97 -10.33 -3.31
N SER A 28 0.01 -9.45 -3.04
CA SER A 28 1.44 -9.74 -3.20
C SER A 28 1.96 -10.72 -2.16
N PHE A 29 1.59 -10.54 -0.89
CA PHE A 29 1.96 -11.45 0.19
C PHE A 29 1.49 -12.89 -0.07
N ARG A 30 0.24 -13.06 -0.54
CA ARG A 30 -0.30 -14.36 -0.96
C ARG A 30 0.53 -14.98 -2.08
N ARG A 31 0.93 -14.20 -3.09
CA ARG A 31 1.77 -14.67 -4.20
C ARG A 31 3.20 -15.04 -3.77
N SER A 32 3.66 -14.59 -2.60
CA SER A 32 4.95 -15.03 -2.04
C SER A 32 4.94 -16.49 -1.59
N ALA A 33 3.76 -17.06 -1.32
CA ALA A 33 3.60 -18.47 -0.98
C ALA A 33 3.73 -19.34 -2.24
N PRO A 34 4.46 -20.47 -2.21
CA PRO A 34 4.56 -21.38 -3.36
C PRO A 34 3.21 -21.92 -3.85
N SER A 35 2.23 -22.01 -2.96
CA SER A 35 0.87 -22.43 -3.27
C SER A 35 -0.04 -21.30 -3.74
N GLU A 36 0.42 -20.05 -3.69
CA GLU A 36 -0.40 -18.84 -3.87
C GLU A 36 -1.63 -18.81 -2.93
N LEU A 37 -1.53 -19.49 -1.80
CA LEU A 37 -2.57 -19.65 -0.79
C LEU A 37 -1.95 -19.45 0.59
N LEU A 38 -2.67 -18.75 1.46
CA LEU A 38 -2.32 -18.58 2.86
C LEU A 38 -3.03 -19.64 3.71
N ASP A 39 -2.40 -20.03 4.82
CA ASP A 39 -3.00 -20.95 5.77
C ASP A 39 -4.12 -20.28 6.59
N PRO A 40 -5.07 -21.06 7.14
CA PRO A 40 -6.22 -20.51 7.84
C PRO A 40 -5.90 -19.53 8.99
N PRO A 41 -4.84 -19.71 9.80
CA PRO A 41 -4.48 -18.73 10.83
C PRO A 41 -4.24 -17.32 10.28
N LYS A 42 -3.47 -17.21 9.18
CA LYS A 42 -3.17 -15.92 8.54
C LYS A 42 -4.43 -15.28 7.95
N VAL A 43 -5.22 -16.08 7.24
CA VAL A 43 -6.48 -15.63 6.65
C VAL A 43 -7.44 -15.11 7.72
N LYS A 44 -7.53 -15.78 8.88
CA LYS A 44 -8.40 -15.36 9.98
C LYS A 44 -8.04 -13.99 10.53
N ILE A 45 -6.75 -13.73 10.78
CA ILE A 45 -6.30 -12.43 11.30
C ILE A 45 -6.50 -11.33 10.27
N ILE A 46 -6.13 -11.57 9.00
CA ILE A 46 -6.35 -10.60 7.92
C ILE A 46 -7.84 -10.24 7.79
N ILE A 47 -8.73 -11.23 7.79
CA ILE A 47 -10.18 -10.97 7.72
C ILE A 47 -10.67 -10.22 8.96
N ALA A 48 -10.17 -10.56 10.16
CA ALA A 48 -10.57 -9.87 11.38
C ALA A 48 -10.19 -8.39 11.36
N GLU A 49 -8.98 -8.05 10.89
CA GLU A 49 -8.51 -6.67 10.73
C GLU A 49 -9.30 -5.94 9.64
N VAL A 50 -9.51 -6.57 8.48
CA VAL A 50 -10.31 -5.97 7.39
C VAL A 50 -11.73 -5.69 7.86
N VAL A 51 -12.40 -6.64 8.51
CA VAL A 51 -13.78 -6.45 9.01
C VAL A 51 -13.86 -5.33 10.04
N GLN A 52 -12.83 -5.15 10.87
CA GLN A 52 -12.75 -4.01 11.80
C GLN A 52 -12.55 -2.69 11.07
N ALA A 53 -11.79 -2.68 9.97
CA ALA A 53 -11.50 -1.49 9.18
C ALA A 53 -12.58 -1.12 8.16
N LEU A 54 -13.50 -2.02 7.82
CA LEU A 54 -14.53 -1.80 6.80
C LEU A 54 -15.46 -0.65 7.19
N PRO A 55 -15.48 0.46 6.44
CA PRO A 55 -16.56 1.43 6.56
C PRO A 55 -17.82 0.86 5.90
N PHE A 56 -18.99 1.29 6.35
CA PHE A 56 -20.30 0.82 5.85
C PHE A 56 -20.52 0.99 4.33
N HIS A 57 -19.68 1.75 3.64
CA HIS A 57 -19.92 2.22 2.26
C HIS A 57 -18.83 1.81 1.25
N GLN A 58 -17.87 0.97 1.63
CA GLN A 58 -16.87 0.48 0.68
C GLN A 58 -17.42 -0.70 -0.11
N THR A 59 -17.52 -0.53 -1.42
CA THR A 59 -18.21 -1.49 -2.30
C THR A 59 -17.25 -2.36 -3.11
N ASP A 60 -15.96 -2.00 -3.18
CA ASP A 60 -14.94 -2.68 -3.98
C ASP A 60 -13.73 -3.11 -3.14
N VAL A 61 -13.96 -3.98 -2.16
CA VAL A 61 -12.87 -4.47 -1.30
C VAL A 61 -12.17 -5.65 -1.98
N LYS A 62 -10.91 -5.46 -2.36
CA LYS A 62 -10.05 -6.50 -2.97
C LYS A 62 -8.73 -6.66 -2.22
N PRO A 63 -8.05 -7.82 -2.34
CA PRO A 63 -6.78 -8.06 -1.64
C PRO A 63 -5.66 -7.07 -1.97
N ASP A 64 -5.75 -6.37 -3.09
CA ASP A 64 -4.79 -5.34 -3.50
C ASP A 64 -4.95 -4.04 -2.68
N ASP A 65 -6.13 -3.80 -2.10
CA ASP A 65 -6.42 -2.61 -1.29
C ASP A 65 -6.12 -2.82 0.19
N VAL A 66 -5.78 -4.05 0.58
CA VAL A 66 -5.41 -4.40 1.96
C VAL A 66 -3.90 -4.45 2.05
N LEU A 67 -3.31 -3.46 2.72
CA LEU A 67 -1.86 -3.30 2.86
C LEU A 67 -1.42 -3.59 4.28
N PHE A 68 -0.23 -4.15 4.46
CA PHE A 68 0.37 -4.25 5.79
C PHE A 68 0.65 -2.86 6.35
N TRP A 69 0.10 -2.60 7.54
CA TRP A 69 0.30 -1.37 8.29
C TRP A 69 1.61 -1.40 9.07
N GLU A 70 1.94 -2.57 9.61
CA GLU A 70 3.15 -2.75 10.38
C GLU A 70 4.31 -3.20 9.50
N GLY A 71 5.48 -2.67 9.81
CA GLY A 71 6.73 -3.03 9.17
C GLY A 71 7.50 -1.79 8.79
N THR A 72 8.73 -1.75 9.31
CA THR A 72 9.81 -0.86 8.89
C THR A 72 9.73 0.53 9.52
N ASP A 73 10.50 0.71 10.61
CA ASP A 73 10.69 2.01 11.22
C ASP A 73 11.36 2.99 10.21
N PRO A 74 11.24 4.32 10.41
CA PRO A 74 11.76 5.31 9.47
C PRO A 74 13.25 5.14 9.12
N GLU A 75 14.08 4.67 10.05
CA GLU A 75 15.51 4.44 9.78
C GLU A 75 15.71 3.23 8.88
N THR A 76 14.91 2.17 9.06
CA THR A 76 14.94 1.02 8.14
C THR A 76 14.41 1.39 6.76
N ILE A 77 13.35 2.22 6.65
CA ILE A 77 12.87 2.72 5.34
C ILE A 77 13.97 3.52 4.66
N LYS A 78 14.61 4.44 5.39
CA LYS A 78 15.70 5.26 4.87
C LYS A 78 16.87 4.41 4.41
N THR A 79 17.30 3.45 5.22
CA THR A 79 18.37 2.50 4.86
C THR A 79 18.01 1.73 3.59
N PHE A 80 16.78 1.23 3.49
CA PHE A 80 16.28 0.55 2.30
C PHE A 80 16.32 1.45 1.06
N LEU A 81 15.88 2.70 1.15
CA LEU A 81 15.92 3.66 0.05
C LEU A 81 17.35 4.02 -0.38
N ASP A 82 18.28 4.09 0.57
CA ASP A 82 19.71 4.34 0.31
C ASP A 82 20.38 3.13 -0.37
N GLU A 83 20.01 1.90 0.03
CA GLU A 83 20.58 0.65 -0.51
C GLU A 83 19.90 0.18 -1.81
N SER A 84 18.64 0.54 -2.04
CA SER A 84 17.83 0.13 -3.18
C SER A 84 17.44 1.35 -4.02
N PRO A 85 18.35 1.88 -4.86
CA PRO A 85 18.04 3.02 -5.70
C PRO A 85 16.89 2.72 -6.64
N GLN A 86 16.20 3.78 -7.04
CA GLN A 86 15.04 3.70 -7.91
C GLN A 86 15.39 3.01 -9.23
N VAL A 87 14.57 2.01 -9.59
CA VAL A 87 14.74 1.30 -10.87
C VAL A 87 13.91 2.01 -11.93
N MET A 88 14.58 2.49 -12.98
CA MET A 88 13.90 3.02 -14.17
C MET A 88 13.30 1.85 -14.94
N ASP A 89 12.05 1.99 -15.36
CA ASP A 89 11.47 1.13 -16.37
C ASP A 89 12.00 1.54 -17.76
N HIS A 90 11.90 0.68 -18.77
CA HIS A 90 12.51 0.92 -20.09
C HIS A 90 11.84 2.03 -20.93
N GLY A 91 11.01 2.88 -20.32
CA GLY A 91 10.22 3.89 -21.01
C GLY A 91 10.51 5.31 -20.53
N GLU A 92 10.21 6.26 -21.40
CA GLU A 92 10.18 7.69 -21.11
C GLU A 92 8.84 8.26 -21.56
N PHE A 93 8.40 9.34 -20.93
CA PHE A 93 7.26 10.13 -21.39
C PHE A 93 7.69 11.57 -21.63
N GLU A 94 7.09 12.20 -22.65
CA GLU A 94 7.32 13.61 -22.96
C GLU A 94 6.34 14.48 -22.17
N LEU A 95 6.87 15.55 -21.60
CA LEU A 95 6.11 16.53 -20.84
C LEU A 95 6.69 17.93 -21.07
N ASN A 96 5.91 18.81 -21.71
CA ASN A 96 6.33 20.16 -22.08
C ASN A 96 7.66 20.20 -22.88
N GLY A 97 7.88 19.22 -23.77
CA GLY A 97 9.10 19.12 -24.57
C GLY A 97 10.32 18.55 -23.82
N ALA A 98 10.17 18.15 -22.56
CA ALA A 98 11.19 17.44 -21.79
C ALA A 98 10.83 15.95 -21.65
N HIS A 99 11.81 15.07 -21.75
CA HIS A 99 11.63 13.63 -21.58
C HIS A 99 11.94 13.24 -20.13
N TYR A 100 11.02 12.50 -19.51
CA TYR A 100 11.14 12.01 -18.15
C TYR A 100 11.10 10.48 -18.13
N PRO A 101 11.97 9.82 -17.33
CA PRO A 101 11.94 8.38 -17.23
C PRO A 101 10.71 7.89 -16.46
N ILE A 102 10.18 6.75 -16.88
CA ILE A 102 9.14 6.04 -16.14
C ILE A 102 9.81 5.27 -15.02
N MET A 103 9.43 5.58 -13.78
CA MET A 103 9.98 4.92 -12.60
C MET A 103 9.17 3.67 -12.27
N ARG A 104 9.83 2.55 -11.96
CA ARG A 104 9.17 1.32 -11.54
C ARG A 104 8.82 1.40 -10.05
N SER A 105 7.58 1.08 -9.70
CA SER A 105 7.16 0.94 -8.30
C SER A 105 7.98 -0.14 -7.58
N GLN A 106 8.56 0.22 -6.44
CA GLN A 106 9.30 -0.68 -5.55
C GLN A 106 8.60 -0.71 -4.18
N PRO A 107 7.88 -1.80 -3.86
CA PRO A 107 7.21 -1.92 -2.57
C PRO A 107 8.21 -1.87 -1.41
N ILE A 108 7.81 -1.24 -0.30
CA ILE A 108 8.60 -1.27 0.94
C ILE A 108 8.47 -2.69 1.54
N PRO A 109 9.59 -3.35 1.89
CA PRO A 109 9.56 -4.70 2.45
C PRO A 109 8.99 -4.68 3.87
N HIS A 110 8.34 -5.77 4.28
CA HIS A 110 7.92 -6.03 5.65
C HIS A 110 8.58 -7.31 6.21
N PRO A 111 8.65 -7.51 7.53
CA PRO A 111 9.34 -8.66 8.11
C PRO A 111 8.57 -9.99 7.98
N PHE A 112 7.27 -9.93 7.67
CA PHE A 112 6.39 -11.10 7.65
C PHE A 112 6.64 -12.01 6.43
N LYS A 113 6.40 -13.31 6.63
CA LYS A 113 6.56 -14.36 5.61
C LYS A 113 5.35 -15.27 5.59
N TRP A 114 5.03 -15.80 4.41
CA TRP A 114 3.93 -16.76 4.24
C TRP A 114 4.04 -18.00 5.15
N ASN A 115 5.27 -18.37 5.55
CA ASN A 115 5.58 -19.52 6.39
C ASN A 115 5.84 -19.17 7.87
N ASP A 116 5.46 -17.97 8.31
CA ASP A 116 5.59 -17.59 9.72
C ASP A 116 4.82 -18.54 10.65
N PRO A 117 5.37 -18.84 11.84
CA PRO A 117 4.69 -19.64 12.84
C PRO A 117 3.47 -18.90 13.37
N GLY A 118 2.48 -19.64 13.88
CA GLY A 118 1.20 -19.07 14.32
C GLY A 118 1.31 -17.91 15.33
N ILE A 119 2.33 -17.92 16.20
CA ILE A 119 2.56 -16.83 17.16
C ILE A 119 2.95 -15.50 16.49
N THR A 120 3.65 -15.55 15.36
CA THR A 120 4.04 -14.36 14.60
C THR A 120 2.86 -13.81 13.81
N VAL A 121 1.89 -14.65 13.46
CA VAL A 121 0.67 -14.23 12.75
C VAL A 121 -0.16 -13.26 13.59
N GLU A 122 -0.13 -13.38 14.93
CA GLU A 122 -0.80 -12.45 15.85
C GLU A 122 -0.25 -11.01 15.79
N LEU A 123 0.92 -10.83 15.18
CA LEU A 123 1.52 -9.52 14.95
C LEU A 123 1.14 -8.92 13.59
N TYR A 124 0.31 -9.60 12.80
CA TYR A 124 -0.09 -9.06 11.50
C TYR A 124 -1.09 -7.93 11.72
N SER A 125 -0.70 -6.70 11.36
CA SER A 125 -1.62 -5.58 11.25
C SER A 125 -1.74 -5.12 9.80
N VAL A 126 -2.97 -4.99 9.33
CA VAL A 126 -3.28 -4.55 7.98
C VAL A 126 -4.26 -3.39 8.02
N CYS A 127 -4.24 -2.57 6.98
CA CYS A 127 -5.18 -1.48 6.81
C CYS A 127 -5.82 -1.56 5.42
N LEU A 128 -7.03 -1.00 5.34
CA LEU A 128 -7.75 -0.88 4.10
C LEU A 128 -7.42 0.48 3.45
N THR A 129 -7.20 0.45 2.14
CA THR A 129 -6.88 1.62 1.32
C THR A 129 -7.89 1.73 0.17
N ASP A 130 -7.61 2.59 -0.81
CA ASP A 130 -8.44 2.82 -2.00
C ASP A 130 -9.93 3.17 -1.67
N PHE A 131 -10.11 4.33 -1.04
CA PHE A 131 -11.44 4.84 -0.69
C PHE A 131 -12.13 5.61 -1.83
N GLY A 132 -11.60 5.56 -3.06
CA GLY A 132 -12.08 6.36 -4.19
C GLY A 132 -13.49 6.01 -4.68
N SER A 133 -14.01 4.83 -4.31
CA SER A 133 -15.31 4.31 -4.73
C SER A 133 -16.43 4.49 -3.70
N GLY A 134 -16.16 5.16 -2.56
CA GLY A 134 -17.16 5.43 -1.54
C GLY A 134 -18.29 6.32 -2.07
N THR A 135 -19.53 5.86 -2.00
CA THR A 135 -20.69 6.52 -2.65
C THR A 135 -21.29 7.71 -1.88
N ASP A 136 -20.73 8.08 -0.73
CA ASP A 136 -21.16 9.29 -0.03
C ASP A 136 -20.13 10.41 -0.19
N SER A 137 -20.63 11.56 -0.66
CA SER A 137 -19.98 12.86 -0.56
C SER A 137 -19.72 13.20 0.91
N LEU A 138 -18.70 12.58 1.50
CA LEU A 138 -18.09 13.09 2.71
C LEU A 138 -17.34 14.34 2.29
N TYR A 139 -17.95 15.47 2.61
CA TYR A 139 -17.23 16.70 2.90
C TYR A 139 -15.93 16.31 3.63
N PHE A 140 -14.80 16.38 2.94
CA PHE A 140 -13.53 16.51 3.61
C PHE A 140 -13.52 17.91 4.22
N SER A 141 -14.20 18.06 5.35
CA SER A 141 -13.89 19.08 6.34
C SER A 141 -13.05 18.39 7.40
N ILE A 142 -11.73 18.49 7.20
CA ILE A 142 -10.76 18.48 8.28
C ILE A 142 -9.87 19.70 8.05
#